data_AF-A0A845RA31-F1
#
_entry.id   AF-A0A845RA31-F1
#
_cell.length_a   1.000
_cell.length_b   1.000
_cell.length_c   1.000
_cell.angle_alpha   90.00
_cell.angle_beta   90.00
_cell.angle_gamma   90.00
#
_symmetry.space_group_name_H-M   'P 1'
#
loop_
_entity.id
_entity.type
_entity.pdbx_description
1 polymer ?
#
loop_
_entity_poly.entity_id
_entity_poly.type
_entity_poly.pdbx_seq_one_letter_code
_entity_poly.pdbx_strand_id
1 'polypeptide(L)'
;MAKKEKKEKKEKKPKTGKGGKKKLLIPLLALVVIAALAFVVIKIVLPKLGSGDETDKLPKKLEAYTIEEDTAPSLDTILEEGEGELLGNRGPGKRTEKKEDTSEEVVVEKYTYVYEVVGAADVMNRYLDLLLGGEQGFSLVDETYLVQEERPELTDEGGSLLLVKASVQEGHLFQLAIGWSSESDILAVRVAVPEGSLRYPEEKKEPEPASLSEQMDSLKTMTPSRLALDGSDMSQYDIYPVEGFVTIDGQLCRRFNVYKVGTSGDISGIIFYSGDMQHIYRMDVDDNSIITELR
;
A
#
# COMPACT_ATOMS: atom_id res chain seq x y z
N MET A 1 -37.39 -56.16 10.65
CA MET A 1 -36.21 -56.76 9.96
C MET A 1 -35.33 -55.60 9.52
N ALA A 2 -34.27 -55.12 10.19
CA ALA A 2 -33.09 -55.72 10.86
C ALA A 2 -31.95 -56.17 9.91
N LYS A 3 -31.08 -55.23 9.53
CA LYS A 3 -29.58 -55.28 9.35
C LYS A 3 -29.19 -54.05 8.50
N LYS A 4 -28.48 -53.01 8.94
CA LYS A 4 -27.13 -52.90 9.53
C LYS A 4 -26.04 -53.60 8.73
N GLU A 5 -25.32 -52.82 7.93
CA GLU A 5 -23.86 -52.92 7.85
C GLU A 5 -23.23 -51.56 8.17
N LYS A 6 -22.12 -51.65 8.89
CA LYS A 6 -21.38 -50.63 9.63
C LYS A 6 -19.92 -50.90 9.29
N LYS A 7 -19.15 -49.88 8.92
CA LYS A 7 -17.68 -49.75 9.06
C LYS A 7 -17.26 -48.48 8.29
N GLU A 8 -16.36 -47.61 8.74
CA GLU A 8 -15.52 -47.56 9.93
C GLU A 8 -14.96 -46.13 10.02
N LYS A 9 -14.94 -45.54 11.20
CA LYS A 9 -14.19 -44.32 11.53
C LYS A 9 -12.69 -44.60 11.37
N LYS A 10 -11.95 -43.69 10.73
CA LYS A 10 -10.53 -43.46 11.05
C LYS A 10 -10.30 -41.98 11.31
N GLU A 11 -9.94 -41.73 12.56
CA GLU A 11 -9.43 -40.49 13.12
C GLU A 11 -7.89 -40.54 13.14
N LYS A 12 -7.25 -39.38 13.36
CA LYS A 12 -5.81 -39.07 13.49
C LYS A 12 -5.12 -38.67 12.19
N LYS A 13 -4.31 -37.61 12.10
CA LYS A 13 -3.74 -36.66 13.07
C LYS A 13 -3.19 -35.45 12.26
N PRO A 14 -2.92 -34.29 12.88
CA PRO A 14 -2.49 -33.08 12.20
C PRO A 14 -1.03 -33.17 11.77
N LYS A 15 -0.69 -32.59 10.61
CA LYS A 15 0.70 -32.34 10.21
C LYS A 15 0.93 -30.84 10.06
N THR A 16 1.71 -30.35 11.02
CA THR A 16 2.72 -29.30 10.96
C THR A 16 3.06 -28.72 9.58
N GLY A 17 2.94 -27.39 9.48
CA GLY A 17 4.00 -26.46 9.10
C GLY A 17 4.65 -26.59 7.72
N LYS A 18 4.36 -25.62 6.84
CA LYS A 18 5.39 -25.03 5.98
C LYS A 18 5.05 -23.56 5.74
N GLY A 19 5.91 -22.68 6.26
CA GLY A 19 5.86 -21.25 6.03
C GLY A 19 5.87 -20.96 4.53
N GLY A 20 4.80 -20.34 4.06
CA GLY A 20 4.75 -19.66 2.78
C GLY A 20 4.46 -18.20 3.10
N LYS A 21 5.35 -17.31 2.68
CA LYS A 21 5.14 -15.86 2.67
C LYS A 21 3.74 -15.60 2.12
N LYS A 22 2.83 -15.06 2.95
CA LYS A 22 1.53 -14.62 2.47
C LYS A 22 1.80 -13.44 1.53
N LYS A 23 1.90 -13.73 0.23
CA LYS A 23 1.74 -12.69 -0.78
C LYS A 23 0.36 -12.09 -0.52
N LEU A 24 0.34 -10.83 -0.11
CA LEU A 24 -0.87 -10.05 0.04
C LEU A 24 -1.43 -9.91 -1.38
N LEU A 25 -2.27 -10.86 -1.79
CA LEU A 25 -3.10 -10.72 -2.97
C LEU A 25 -4.14 -9.67 -2.59
N ILE A 26 -3.80 -8.40 -2.83
CA ILE A 26 -4.76 -7.30 -2.82
C ILE A 26 -5.85 -7.71 -3.82
N PRO A 27 -7.12 -7.81 -3.40
CA PRO A 27 -8.15 -8.33 -4.27
C PRO A 27 -8.36 -7.36 -5.44
N LEU A 28 -7.97 -7.82 -6.63
CA LEU A 28 -8.18 -7.25 -7.97
C LEU A 28 -9.66 -6.91 -8.29
N LEU A 29 -10.57 -7.14 -7.35
CA LEU A 29 -12.02 -7.00 -7.49
C LEU A 29 -12.50 -5.55 -7.38
N ALA A 30 -11.74 -4.67 -6.72
CA ALA A 30 -12.08 -3.23 -6.61
C ALA A 30 -11.80 -2.46 -7.92
N LEU A 31 -10.85 -2.92 -8.73
CA LEU A 31 -10.49 -2.32 -10.02
C LEU A 31 -11.56 -2.54 -11.13
N VAL A 32 -12.47 -3.51 -10.93
CA VAL A 32 -13.50 -3.87 -11.92
C VAL A 32 -14.58 -2.80 -12.06
N VAL A 33 -14.82 -1.99 -11.02
CA VAL A 33 -15.84 -0.91 -11.08
C VAL A 33 -15.34 0.31 -11.86
N ILE A 34 -14.06 0.63 -11.79
CA ILE A 34 -13.43 1.70 -12.59
C ILE A 34 -13.43 1.32 -14.07
N ALA A 35 -13.15 0.05 -14.37
CA ALA A 35 -13.32 -0.51 -15.71
C ALA A 35 -14.76 -0.32 -16.21
N ALA A 36 -15.81 -0.59 -15.41
CA ALA A 36 -17.19 -0.43 -15.86
C ALA A 36 -17.56 1.03 -16.26
N LEU A 37 -17.04 2.04 -15.55
CA LEU A 37 -17.27 3.45 -15.91
C LEU A 37 -16.40 3.92 -17.10
N ALA A 38 -15.27 3.27 -17.38
CA ALA A 38 -14.49 3.47 -18.61
C ALA A 38 -15.11 2.72 -19.82
N PHE A 39 -15.56 1.48 -19.61
CA PHE A 39 -15.94 0.51 -20.65
C PHE A 39 -17.32 0.76 -21.27
N VAL A 40 -18.29 1.30 -20.52
CA VAL A 40 -19.64 1.62 -21.07
C VAL A 40 -19.56 2.67 -22.20
N VAL A 41 -18.49 3.48 -22.25
CA VAL A 41 -18.29 4.48 -23.30
C VAL A 41 -17.72 3.88 -24.59
N ILE A 42 -16.88 2.83 -24.52
CA ILE A 42 -16.20 2.25 -25.69
C ILE A 42 -17.21 1.70 -26.72
N LYS A 43 -18.26 0.99 -26.28
CA LYS A 43 -19.31 0.44 -27.17
C LYS A 43 -20.30 1.46 -27.74
N ILE A 44 -20.38 2.67 -27.16
CA ILE A 44 -21.23 3.76 -27.65
C ILE A 44 -20.44 4.74 -28.55
N VAL A 45 -19.11 4.80 -28.42
CA VAL A 45 -18.27 5.85 -29.02
C VAL A 45 -17.76 5.55 -30.42
N LEU A 46 -17.36 4.31 -30.77
CA LEU A 46 -16.87 4.06 -32.14
C LEU A 46 -17.89 4.35 -33.27
N PRO A 47 -19.20 4.05 -33.15
CA PRO A 47 -20.14 4.30 -34.24
C PRO A 47 -20.50 5.78 -34.47
N LYS A 48 -20.15 6.68 -33.54
CA LYS A 48 -20.53 8.11 -33.58
C LYS A 48 -19.35 9.06 -33.80
N LEU A 49 -18.20 8.55 -34.26
CA LEU A 49 -17.09 9.37 -34.75
C LEU A 49 -17.42 10.12 -36.07
N GLY A 50 -18.63 9.95 -36.62
CA GLY A 50 -19.17 10.76 -37.71
C GLY A 50 -20.45 11.49 -37.28
N SER A 51 -20.50 12.80 -37.55
CA SER A 51 -21.64 13.73 -37.39
C SER A 51 -21.72 14.52 -36.07
N GLY A 52 -20.69 15.30 -35.78
CA GLY A 52 -20.78 16.52 -34.96
C GLY A 52 -20.10 17.66 -35.72
N ASP A 53 -20.88 18.63 -36.17
CA ASP A 53 -20.48 19.77 -36.98
C ASP A 53 -19.79 20.83 -36.09
N GLU A 54 -18.50 20.62 -35.82
CA GLU A 54 -17.52 21.67 -35.47
C GLU A 54 -16.13 21.02 -35.52
N THR A 55 -15.51 21.05 -36.70
CA THR A 55 -14.13 20.62 -36.90
C THR A 55 -13.17 21.72 -36.43
N ASP A 56 -13.04 21.89 -35.12
CA ASP A 56 -11.76 22.37 -34.60
C ASP A 56 -10.75 21.26 -34.89
N LYS A 57 -9.80 21.55 -35.77
CA LYS A 57 -8.73 20.60 -36.11
C LYS A 57 -8.05 20.22 -34.79
N LEU A 58 -8.12 18.94 -34.44
CA LEU A 58 -7.36 18.39 -33.31
C LEU A 58 -5.92 18.92 -33.38
N PRO A 59 -5.41 19.50 -32.28
CA PRO A 59 -4.03 19.95 -32.25
C PRO A 59 -3.14 18.76 -32.56
N LYS A 60 -2.13 18.96 -33.44
CA LYS A 60 -1.18 17.90 -33.80
C LYS A 60 -0.41 17.36 -32.59
N LYS A 61 -0.34 18.15 -31.51
CA LYS A 61 0.27 17.79 -30.23
C LYS A 61 -0.42 18.59 -29.14
N LEU A 62 -1.04 17.92 -28.18
CA LEU A 62 -1.62 18.54 -26.99
C LEU A 62 -0.52 18.67 -25.95
N GLU A 63 -0.26 19.86 -25.39
CA GLU A 63 0.81 20.01 -24.39
C GLU A 63 0.33 19.75 -22.96
N ALA A 64 -0.92 20.12 -22.65
CA ALA A 64 -1.46 20.03 -21.31
C ALA A 64 -2.97 19.74 -21.30
N TYR A 65 -3.41 19.11 -20.22
CA TYR A 65 -4.80 19.08 -19.81
C TYR A 65 -5.07 20.28 -18.91
N THR A 66 -6.00 21.14 -19.29
CA THR A 66 -6.32 22.36 -18.55
C THR A 66 -7.82 22.48 -18.30
N ILE A 67 -8.19 22.79 -17.06
CA ILE A 67 -9.53 23.25 -16.67
C ILE A 67 -9.32 24.51 -15.85
N GLU A 68 -9.80 25.65 -16.36
CA GLU A 68 -9.54 26.97 -15.77
C GLU A 68 -8.03 27.23 -15.58
N GLU A 69 -7.56 27.38 -14.34
CA GLU A 69 -6.15 27.58 -14.00
C GLU A 69 -5.45 26.27 -13.60
N ASP A 70 -6.20 25.18 -13.41
CA ASP A 70 -5.61 23.86 -13.16
C ASP A 70 -5.03 23.27 -14.43
N THR A 71 -3.80 22.78 -14.33
CA THR A 71 -3.09 22.18 -15.47
C THR A 71 -2.29 20.94 -15.09
N ALA A 72 -2.18 20.01 -16.04
CA ALA A 72 -1.26 18.87 -16.00
C ALA A 72 -0.63 18.63 -17.39
N PRO A 73 0.62 18.14 -17.46
CA PRO A 73 1.20 17.67 -18.71
C PRO A 73 0.31 16.62 -19.37
N SER A 74 0.10 16.71 -20.68
CA SER A 74 -0.66 15.70 -21.42
C SER A 74 0.18 14.44 -21.64
N LEU A 75 -0.43 13.36 -22.14
CA LEU A 75 0.34 12.19 -22.59
C LEU A 75 1.26 12.48 -23.77
N ASP A 76 0.91 13.38 -24.68
CA ASP A 76 1.77 13.71 -25.83
C ASP A 76 3.13 14.31 -25.41
N THR A 77 3.27 14.75 -24.16
CA THR A 77 4.55 15.23 -23.62
C THR A 77 5.55 14.11 -23.38
N ILE A 78 5.09 12.87 -23.15
CA ILE A 78 5.92 11.70 -22.87
C ILE A 78 5.87 10.64 -23.97
N LEU A 79 4.94 10.72 -24.91
CA LEU A 79 4.87 9.79 -26.04
C LEU A 79 6.08 9.98 -26.97
N GLU A 80 6.78 8.89 -27.24
CA GLU A 80 7.82 8.79 -28.26
C GLU A 80 7.21 8.43 -29.62
N GLU A 81 8.01 8.57 -30.69
CA GLU A 81 7.54 8.32 -32.06
C GLU A 81 7.05 6.88 -32.23
N GLY A 82 5.78 6.72 -32.59
CA GLY A 82 5.15 5.41 -32.82
C GLY A 82 4.51 4.76 -31.58
N GLU A 83 4.58 5.39 -30.41
CA GLU A 83 3.95 4.85 -29.19
C GLU A 83 2.47 5.20 -29.04
N GLY A 84 2.00 6.25 -29.70
CA GLY A 84 0.58 6.60 -29.68
C GLY A 84 0.26 7.95 -30.29
N GLU A 85 -1.03 8.20 -30.47
CA GLU A 85 -1.58 9.44 -31.02
C GLU A 85 -2.91 9.80 -30.33
N LEU A 86 -3.16 11.10 -30.15
CA LEU A 86 -4.45 11.60 -29.71
C LEU A 86 -5.48 11.47 -30.86
N LEU A 87 -6.44 10.57 -30.70
CA LEU A 87 -7.51 10.36 -31.68
C LEU A 87 -8.62 11.42 -31.59
N GLY A 88 -8.83 11.98 -30.40
CA GLY A 88 -9.94 12.90 -30.17
C GLY A 88 -10.00 13.44 -28.76
N ASN A 89 -10.64 14.60 -28.61
CA ASN A 89 -11.07 15.11 -27.31
C ASN A 89 -12.59 15.34 -27.31
N ARG A 90 -13.18 15.37 -26.12
CA ARG A 90 -14.61 15.62 -25.92
C ARG A 90 -14.78 16.39 -24.62
N GLY A 91 -15.32 17.60 -24.70
CA GLY A 91 -15.70 18.36 -23.51
C GLY A 91 -16.12 19.80 -23.81
N PRO A 92 -16.70 20.50 -22.83
CA PRO A 92 -17.11 19.93 -21.53
C PRO A 92 -18.39 19.08 -21.68
N GLY A 93 -18.33 17.84 -21.21
CA GLY A 93 -19.53 17.07 -20.88
C GLY A 93 -19.98 17.47 -19.47
N LYS A 94 -21.27 17.73 -19.28
CA LYS A 94 -21.84 18.04 -17.96
C LYS A 94 -22.32 16.75 -17.30
N ARG A 95 -21.78 16.43 -16.12
CA ARG A 95 -22.32 15.37 -15.25
C ARG A 95 -22.83 16.01 -13.96
N THR A 96 -24.05 15.65 -13.59
CA THR A 96 -24.61 16.04 -12.31
C THR A 96 -24.14 15.08 -11.24
N GLU A 97 -23.42 15.58 -10.25
CA GLU A 97 -23.02 14.87 -9.05
C GLU A 97 -23.88 15.35 -7.89
N LYS A 98 -24.29 14.42 -7.01
CA LYS A 98 -24.98 14.79 -5.79
C LYS A 98 -23.95 15.05 -4.72
N LYS A 99 -24.04 16.19 -4.04
CA LYS A 99 -23.29 16.40 -2.81
C LYS A 99 -23.61 15.28 -1.82
N GLU A 100 -22.59 14.69 -1.21
CA GLU A 100 -22.83 13.64 -0.19
C GLU A 100 -23.58 14.21 1.03
N ASP A 101 -23.39 15.50 1.34
CA ASP A 101 -23.97 16.17 2.52
C ASP A 101 -25.22 17.02 2.25
N THR A 102 -25.61 17.23 0.99
CA THR A 102 -26.82 17.99 0.63
C THR A 102 -27.49 17.41 -0.60
N SER A 103 -28.81 17.50 -0.71
CA SER A 103 -29.55 17.07 -1.92
C SER A 103 -29.32 17.97 -3.15
N GLU A 104 -28.26 18.78 -3.13
CA GLU A 104 -27.89 19.69 -4.21
C GLU A 104 -27.13 18.93 -5.30
N GLU A 105 -27.53 19.21 -6.52
CA GLU A 105 -26.99 18.63 -7.74
C GLU A 105 -25.97 19.62 -8.32
N VAL A 106 -24.68 19.27 -8.23
CA VAL A 106 -23.57 20.08 -8.75
C VAL A 106 -23.20 19.57 -10.13
N VAL A 107 -23.07 20.49 -11.09
CA VAL A 107 -22.63 20.15 -12.44
C VAL A 107 -21.11 20.21 -12.49
N VAL A 108 -20.47 19.05 -12.62
CA VAL A 108 -19.02 18.96 -12.77
C VAL A 108 -18.69 18.96 -14.27
N GLU A 109 -17.82 19.88 -14.67
CA GLU A 109 -17.26 19.91 -16.01
C GLU A 109 -16.26 18.78 -16.20
N LYS A 110 -16.40 18.05 -17.31
CA LYS A 110 -15.56 16.91 -17.61
C LYS A 110 -15.10 16.92 -19.06
N TYR A 111 -13.79 16.75 -19.23
CA TYR A 111 -13.15 16.56 -20.52
C TYR A 111 -12.66 15.11 -20.65
N THR A 112 -12.77 14.53 -21.84
CA THR A 112 -12.29 13.18 -22.14
C THR A 112 -11.40 13.24 -23.36
N TYR A 113 -10.16 12.78 -23.22
CA TYR A 113 -9.16 12.66 -24.28
C TYR A 113 -8.99 11.19 -24.59
N VAL A 114 -8.97 10.84 -25.87
CA VAL A 114 -8.94 9.47 -26.37
C VAL A 114 -7.69 9.29 -27.20
N TYR A 115 -6.87 8.32 -26.83
CA TYR A 115 -5.60 7.98 -27.44
C TYR A 115 -5.65 6.56 -27.99
N GLU A 116 -4.94 6.36 -29.09
CA GLU A 116 -4.43 5.04 -29.48
C GLU A 116 -3.02 4.94 -28.92
N VAL A 117 -2.73 3.87 -28.17
CA VAL A 117 -1.43 3.69 -27.50
C VAL A 117 -0.96 2.25 -27.63
N VAL A 118 0.29 2.09 -28.02
CA VAL A 118 1.01 0.81 -28.03
C VAL A 118 1.89 0.74 -26.77
N GLY A 119 1.86 -0.38 -26.05
CA GLY A 119 2.65 -0.52 -24.81
C GLY A 119 2.12 0.38 -23.68
N ALA A 120 0.82 0.34 -23.44
CA ALA A 120 0.14 1.18 -22.46
C ALA A 120 0.78 1.11 -21.06
N ALA A 121 1.28 -0.06 -20.63
CA ALA A 121 1.95 -0.20 -19.34
C ALA A 121 3.21 0.68 -19.24
N ASP A 122 4.07 0.65 -20.26
CA ASP A 122 5.33 1.41 -20.28
C ASP A 122 5.09 2.92 -20.42
N VAL A 123 4.14 3.31 -21.26
CA VAL A 123 3.69 4.71 -21.40
C VAL A 123 3.13 5.22 -20.07
N MET A 124 2.25 4.47 -19.43
CA MET A 124 1.69 4.83 -18.12
C MET A 124 2.73 4.86 -17.03
N ASN A 125 3.74 3.98 -17.11
CA ASN A 125 4.81 4.00 -16.14
C ASN A 125 5.62 5.31 -16.23
N ARG A 126 6.00 5.75 -17.43
CA ARG A 126 6.69 7.04 -17.61
C ARG A 126 5.83 8.23 -17.20
N TYR A 127 4.53 8.16 -17.49
CA TYR A 127 3.60 9.22 -17.08
C TYR A 127 3.44 9.32 -15.56
N LEU A 128 3.40 8.18 -14.85
CA LEU A 128 3.43 8.15 -13.39
C LEU A 128 4.72 8.76 -12.85
N ASP A 129 5.88 8.46 -13.45
CA ASP A 129 7.17 9.05 -13.02
C ASP A 129 7.15 10.58 -13.16
N LEU A 130 6.59 11.10 -14.25
CA LEU A 130 6.44 12.54 -14.47
C LEU A 130 5.50 13.18 -13.44
N LEU A 131 4.31 12.62 -13.23
CA LEU A 131 3.28 13.22 -12.38
C LEU A 131 3.59 13.10 -10.88
N LEU A 132 4.23 12.00 -10.46
CA LEU A 132 4.57 11.75 -9.06
C LEU A 132 5.95 12.32 -8.67
N GLY A 133 6.72 12.85 -9.63
CA GLY A 133 8.09 13.38 -9.44
C GLY A 133 8.22 14.65 -8.59
N GLY A 134 7.21 15.02 -7.80
CA GLY A 134 7.21 16.17 -6.88
C GLY A 134 6.90 17.53 -7.52
N GLU A 135 7.33 17.77 -8.77
CA GLU A 135 7.09 19.06 -9.45
C GLU A 135 5.62 19.27 -9.84
N GLN A 136 4.92 18.19 -10.20
CA GLN A 136 3.53 18.26 -10.66
C GLN A 136 2.51 18.19 -9.51
N GLY A 137 2.94 17.70 -8.33
CA GLY A 137 2.13 17.64 -7.11
C GLY A 137 0.99 16.63 -7.12
N PHE A 138 0.97 15.67 -8.06
CA PHE A 138 -0.05 14.63 -8.10
C PHE A 138 0.23 13.51 -7.10
N SER A 139 -0.85 12.92 -6.61
CA SER A 139 -0.85 11.68 -5.83
C SER A 139 -1.69 10.63 -6.54
N LEU A 140 -1.23 9.37 -6.50
CA LEU A 140 -2.05 8.23 -6.90
C LEU A 140 -3.03 7.92 -5.76
N VAL A 141 -4.31 7.76 -6.08
CA VAL A 141 -5.38 7.57 -5.09
C VAL A 141 -6.34 6.45 -5.48
N ASP A 142 -7.12 5.98 -4.51
CA ASP A 142 -8.32 5.19 -4.77
C ASP A 142 -9.55 6.08 -5.02
N GLU A 143 -10.71 5.45 -5.23
CA GLU A 143 -12.00 6.11 -5.49
C GLU A 143 -12.50 7.00 -4.35
N THR A 144 -11.92 6.88 -3.15
CA THR A 144 -12.25 7.70 -1.97
C THR A 144 -11.24 8.82 -1.72
N TYR A 145 -10.32 9.03 -2.68
CA TYR A 145 -9.20 9.96 -2.60
C TYR A 145 -8.19 9.62 -1.50
N LEU A 146 -8.09 8.33 -1.12
CA LEU A 146 -7.02 7.85 -0.23
C LEU A 146 -5.74 7.61 -1.02
N VAL A 147 -4.66 8.29 -0.64
CA VAL A 147 -3.33 8.17 -1.25
C VAL A 147 -2.82 6.75 -1.13
N GLN A 148 -2.36 6.21 -2.26
CA GLN A 148 -1.74 4.90 -2.36
C GLN A 148 -0.22 5.05 -2.25
N GLU A 149 0.38 4.42 -1.24
CA GLU A 149 1.84 4.43 -1.04
C GLU A 149 2.56 3.52 -2.04
N GLU A 150 1.88 2.47 -2.50
CA GLU A 150 2.41 1.50 -3.44
C GLU A 150 1.88 1.76 -4.86
N ARG A 151 2.81 1.75 -5.82
CA ARG A 151 2.47 1.85 -7.24
C ARG A 151 1.90 0.51 -7.74
N PRO A 152 0.79 0.53 -8.51
CA PRO A 152 0.24 -0.69 -9.08
C PRO A 152 1.16 -1.27 -10.15
N GLU A 153 1.19 -2.61 -10.23
CA GLU A 153 1.78 -3.31 -11.37
C GLU A 153 0.90 -3.10 -12.60
N LEU A 154 1.46 -2.52 -13.65
CA LEU A 154 0.73 -2.22 -14.89
C LEU A 154 0.94 -3.32 -15.93
N THR A 155 -0.09 -3.59 -16.73
CA THR A 155 -0.04 -4.53 -17.86
C THR A 155 -0.71 -3.92 -19.08
N ASP A 156 -0.33 -4.36 -20.28
CA ASP A 156 -0.93 -3.85 -21.51
C ASP A 156 -2.36 -4.35 -21.74
N GLU A 157 -2.75 -5.46 -21.09
CA GLU A 157 -4.08 -6.06 -21.26
C GLU A 157 -5.20 -5.07 -20.92
N GLY A 158 -4.99 -4.27 -19.87
CA GLY A 158 -5.90 -3.22 -19.46
C GLY A 158 -5.62 -2.78 -18.03
N GLY A 159 -6.16 -1.61 -17.68
CA GLY A 159 -6.01 -1.06 -16.34
C GLY A 159 -6.63 0.31 -16.21
N SER A 160 -6.55 0.86 -15.00
CA SER A 160 -7.00 2.21 -14.73
C SER A 160 -6.22 2.84 -13.58
N LEU A 161 -6.07 4.15 -13.64
CA LEU A 161 -5.38 4.96 -12.64
C LEU A 161 -6.24 6.17 -12.28
N LEU A 162 -6.17 6.59 -11.03
CA LEU A 162 -6.77 7.84 -10.56
C LEU A 162 -5.68 8.68 -9.91
N LEU A 163 -5.36 9.81 -10.55
CA LEU A 163 -4.38 10.77 -10.05
C LEU A 163 -5.09 12.06 -9.71
N VAL A 164 -4.76 12.64 -8.56
CA VAL A 164 -5.33 13.91 -8.12
C VAL A 164 -4.25 14.81 -7.54
N LYS A 165 -4.47 16.12 -7.63
CA LYS A 165 -3.79 17.14 -6.83
C LYS A 165 -4.81 18.13 -6.30
N ALA A 166 -4.42 18.97 -5.35
CA ALA A 166 -5.25 20.10 -4.94
C ALA A 166 -5.54 21.01 -6.14
N SER A 167 -6.82 21.35 -6.34
CA SER A 167 -7.23 22.32 -7.34
C SER A 167 -6.92 23.75 -6.87
N VAL A 168 -6.81 24.67 -7.81
CA VAL A 168 -6.89 26.12 -7.55
C VAL A 168 -8.23 26.53 -6.93
N GLN A 169 -9.30 25.76 -7.16
CA GLN A 169 -10.60 25.94 -6.53
C GLN A 169 -10.58 25.32 -5.12
N GLU A 170 -10.84 26.14 -4.10
CA GLU A 170 -10.83 25.70 -2.71
C GLU A 170 -11.81 24.53 -2.48
N GLY A 171 -11.36 23.50 -1.77
CA GLY A 171 -12.17 22.31 -1.50
C GLY A 171 -12.40 21.39 -2.69
N HIS A 172 -11.68 21.58 -3.80
CA HIS A 172 -11.75 20.72 -4.98
C HIS A 172 -10.41 20.06 -5.29
N LEU A 173 -10.46 19.00 -6.09
CA LEU A 173 -9.31 18.26 -6.58
C LEU A 173 -9.22 18.36 -8.09
N PHE A 174 -8.04 18.63 -8.65
CA PHE A 174 -7.83 18.46 -10.08
C PHE A 174 -7.50 17.00 -10.37
N GLN A 175 -8.40 16.33 -11.11
CA GLN A 175 -8.43 14.89 -11.24
C GLN A 175 -8.13 14.43 -12.67
N LEU A 176 -7.27 13.42 -12.79
CA LEU A 176 -7.03 12.62 -13.99
C LEU A 176 -7.45 11.16 -13.74
N ALA A 177 -8.57 10.76 -14.34
CA ALA A 177 -9.02 9.36 -14.35
C ALA A 177 -8.66 8.71 -15.70
N ILE A 178 -7.73 7.78 -15.68
CA ILE A 178 -7.13 7.17 -16.87
C ILE A 178 -7.54 5.70 -16.94
N GLY A 179 -7.91 5.21 -18.12
CA GLY A 179 -8.17 3.78 -18.34
C GLY A 179 -7.82 3.32 -19.73
N TRP A 180 -7.31 2.10 -19.86
CA TRP A 180 -6.94 1.48 -21.13
C TRP A 180 -7.40 0.03 -21.21
N SER A 181 -7.53 -0.48 -22.43
CA SER A 181 -7.83 -1.88 -22.70
C SER A 181 -7.32 -2.31 -24.07
N SER A 182 -6.55 -3.40 -24.07
CA SER A 182 -6.06 -4.07 -25.29
C SER A 182 -7.17 -4.58 -26.21
N GLU A 183 -8.40 -4.78 -25.71
CA GLU A 183 -9.53 -5.19 -26.56
C GLU A 183 -9.99 -4.08 -27.51
N SER A 184 -9.71 -2.83 -27.14
CA SER A 184 -10.15 -1.65 -27.87
C SER A 184 -9.02 -0.86 -28.50
N ASP A 185 -7.77 -1.19 -28.18
CA ASP A 185 -6.55 -0.43 -28.50
C ASP A 185 -6.64 1.06 -28.13
N ILE A 186 -7.50 1.38 -27.16
CA ILE A 186 -7.83 2.74 -26.74
C ILE A 186 -7.45 2.97 -25.28
N LEU A 187 -6.83 4.12 -25.04
CA LEU A 187 -6.63 4.72 -23.73
C LEU A 187 -7.47 6.01 -23.63
N ALA A 188 -8.18 6.19 -22.54
CA ALA A 188 -8.97 7.39 -22.26
C ALA A 188 -8.45 8.10 -21.01
N VAL A 189 -8.15 9.40 -21.12
CA VAL A 189 -7.86 10.29 -20.00
C VAL A 189 -9.06 11.19 -19.76
N ARG A 190 -9.59 11.18 -18.54
CA ARG A 190 -10.71 12.03 -18.13
C ARG A 190 -10.25 13.04 -17.11
N VAL A 191 -10.54 14.30 -17.40
CA VAL A 191 -10.09 15.45 -16.62
C VAL A 191 -11.31 16.12 -16.04
N ALA A 192 -11.30 16.39 -14.73
CA ALA A 192 -12.39 17.03 -14.01
C ALA A 192 -11.86 17.75 -12.76
N VAL A 193 -12.70 18.64 -12.21
CA VAL A 193 -12.45 19.33 -10.92
C VAL A 193 -13.60 19.02 -9.96
N PRO A 194 -13.70 17.79 -9.40
CA PRO A 194 -14.71 17.47 -8.39
C PRO A 194 -14.40 18.13 -7.04
N GLU A 195 -15.44 18.34 -6.23
CA GLU A 195 -15.28 18.63 -4.81
C GLU A 195 -14.61 17.43 -4.10
N GLY A 196 -13.71 17.71 -3.16
CA GLY A 196 -13.04 16.68 -2.39
C GLY A 196 -11.75 17.13 -1.73
N SER A 197 -11.17 16.24 -0.94
CA SER A 197 -9.87 16.43 -0.30
C SER A 197 -9.10 15.12 -0.25
N LEU A 198 -7.77 15.22 -0.32
CA LEU A 198 -6.86 14.09 -0.19
C LEU A 198 -6.90 13.52 1.22
N ARG A 199 -6.93 12.19 1.31
CA ARG A 199 -6.80 11.44 2.57
C ARG A 199 -5.50 10.64 2.51
N TYR A 200 -4.85 10.49 3.66
CA TYR A 200 -3.62 9.72 3.78
C TYR A 200 -3.86 8.49 4.64
N PRO A 201 -3.22 7.34 4.35
CA PRO A 201 -3.25 6.18 5.22
C PRO A 201 -2.82 6.57 6.64
N GLU A 202 -3.45 5.96 7.65
CA GLU A 202 -2.95 6.11 9.02
C GLU A 202 -1.54 5.52 9.09
N GLU A 203 -0.59 6.28 9.63
CA GLU A 203 0.76 5.76 9.90
C GLU A 203 0.64 4.53 10.78
N LYS A 204 1.12 3.38 10.27
CA LYS A 204 1.25 2.17 11.08
C LYS A 204 2.31 2.44 12.15
N LYS A 205 1.85 2.85 13.34
CA LYS A 205 2.73 2.91 14.51
C LYS A 205 3.28 1.50 14.76
N GLU A 206 4.58 1.33 14.64
CA GLU A 206 5.23 0.12 15.12
C GLU A 206 4.86 -0.06 16.60
N PRO A 207 4.52 -1.29 17.04
CA PRO A 207 4.15 -1.51 18.43
C PRO A 207 5.30 -1.07 19.32
N GLU A 208 5.01 -0.15 20.24
CA GLU A 208 6.01 0.35 21.16
C GLU A 208 6.57 -0.80 22.00
N PRO A 209 7.89 -0.87 22.22
CA PRO A 209 8.48 -1.90 23.05
C PRO A 209 7.98 -1.76 24.49
N ALA A 210 7.75 -2.89 25.16
CA ALA A 210 7.35 -2.92 26.56
C ALA A 210 8.26 -2.07 27.44
N SER A 211 7.66 -1.45 28.46
CA SER A 211 8.37 -0.59 29.39
C SER A 211 9.45 -1.36 30.14
N LEU A 212 10.44 -0.63 30.66
CA LEU A 212 11.50 -1.25 31.47
C LEU A 212 10.93 -1.96 32.70
N SER A 213 9.93 -1.38 33.35
CA SER A 213 9.24 -1.99 34.49
C SER A 213 8.60 -3.32 34.14
N GLU A 214 7.84 -3.39 33.03
CA GLU A 214 7.15 -4.62 32.63
C GLU A 214 8.14 -5.75 32.30
N GLN A 215 9.22 -5.43 31.58
CA GLN A 215 10.25 -6.41 31.28
C GLN A 215 10.99 -6.86 32.55
N MET A 216 11.25 -5.96 33.49
CA MET A 216 11.91 -6.29 34.76
C MET A 216 11.05 -7.16 35.65
N ASP A 217 9.77 -6.83 35.79
CA ASP A 217 8.83 -7.63 36.57
C ASP A 217 8.68 -9.03 35.96
N SER A 218 8.57 -9.11 34.63
CA SER A 218 8.54 -10.38 33.92
C SER A 218 9.79 -11.22 34.18
N LEU A 219 10.99 -10.67 34.00
CA LEU A 219 12.26 -11.40 34.24
C LEU A 219 12.38 -11.91 35.68
N LYS A 220 11.95 -11.11 36.67
CA LYS A 220 11.98 -11.52 38.09
C LYS A 220 11.01 -12.64 38.44
N THR A 221 9.94 -12.82 37.66
CA THR A 221 8.96 -13.90 37.86
C THR A 221 9.34 -15.22 37.18
N MET A 222 10.38 -15.22 36.32
CA MET A 222 10.85 -16.43 35.66
C MET A 222 11.65 -17.33 36.60
N THR A 223 11.87 -18.59 36.21
CA THR A 223 12.85 -19.44 36.90
C THR A 223 14.25 -19.16 36.36
N PRO A 224 15.31 -19.24 37.20
CA PRO A 224 16.69 -19.09 36.72
C PRO A 224 17.01 -19.99 35.52
N SER A 225 16.52 -21.24 35.54
CA SER A 225 16.72 -22.19 34.44
C SER A 225 16.15 -21.73 33.10
N ARG A 226 15.07 -20.94 33.08
CA ARG A 226 14.50 -20.36 31.85
C ARG A 226 15.43 -19.31 31.23
N LEU A 227 16.28 -18.69 32.05
CA LEU A 227 17.32 -17.75 31.62
C LEU A 227 18.68 -18.44 31.45
N ALA A 228 18.71 -19.77 31.49
CA ALA A 228 19.94 -20.59 31.55
C ALA A 228 20.91 -20.12 32.65
N LEU A 229 20.36 -19.76 33.81
CA LEU A 229 21.07 -19.45 35.05
C LEU A 229 20.92 -20.61 36.04
N ASP A 230 21.89 -20.75 36.93
CA ASP A 230 21.86 -21.76 37.98
C ASP A 230 20.93 -21.37 39.14
N GLY A 231 20.64 -22.33 40.02
CA GLY A 231 19.83 -22.09 41.22
C GLY A 231 18.34 -22.23 41.00
N SER A 232 17.58 -21.95 42.05
CA SER A 232 16.14 -22.24 42.10
C SER A 232 15.27 -20.99 42.14
N ASP A 233 15.85 -19.82 42.43
CA ASP A 233 15.10 -18.59 42.70
C ASP A 233 15.79 -17.35 42.12
N MET A 234 15.03 -16.46 41.50
CA MET A 234 15.55 -15.23 40.90
C MET A 234 15.98 -14.17 41.93
N SER A 235 15.55 -14.28 43.20
CA SER A 235 16.06 -13.45 44.29
C SER A 235 17.54 -13.66 44.60
N GLN A 236 18.15 -14.72 44.04
CA GLN A 236 19.59 -14.95 44.09
C GLN A 236 20.38 -14.07 43.10
N TYR A 237 19.70 -13.27 42.29
CA TYR A 237 20.28 -12.47 41.22
C TYR A 237 19.85 -11.00 41.26
N ASP A 238 20.81 -10.11 40.97
CA ASP A 238 20.56 -8.72 40.65
C ASP A 238 20.58 -8.55 39.12
N ILE A 239 19.55 -7.92 38.56
CA ILE A 239 19.43 -7.67 37.12
C ILE A 239 19.50 -6.17 36.86
N TYR A 240 20.46 -5.76 36.04
CA TYR A 240 20.64 -4.37 35.64
C TYR A 240 20.36 -4.19 34.14
N PRO A 241 19.43 -3.31 33.77
CA PRO A 241 19.21 -2.97 32.37
C PRO A 241 20.39 -2.15 31.84
N VAL A 242 20.69 -2.36 30.57
CA VAL A 242 21.60 -1.49 29.82
C VAL A 242 20.75 -0.57 28.95
N GLU A 243 21.13 0.71 28.91
CA GLU A 243 20.48 1.71 28.09
C GLU A 243 20.59 1.38 26.58
N GLY A 244 19.54 1.72 25.84
CA GLY A 244 19.42 1.45 24.42
C GLY A 244 18.80 0.10 24.09
N PHE A 245 18.55 -0.07 22.80
CA PHE A 245 18.05 -1.32 22.24
C PHE A 245 19.01 -1.83 21.17
N VAL A 246 19.05 -3.14 21.01
CA VAL A 246 19.79 -3.81 19.93
C VAL A 246 18.82 -4.66 19.12
N THR A 247 19.09 -4.82 17.82
CA THR A 247 18.27 -5.68 16.98
C THR A 247 18.87 -7.09 16.95
N ILE A 248 18.10 -8.10 17.33
CA ILE A 248 18.48 -9.52 17.26
C ILE A 248 17.37 -10.23 16.47
N ASP A 249 17.74 -10.93 15.39
CA ASP A 249 16.79 -11.60 14.49
C ASP A 249 15.62 -10.72 14.01
N GLY A 250 15.90 -9.42 13.80
CA GLY A 250 14.90 -8.43 13.38
C GLY A 250 14.02 -7.90 14.51
N GLN A 251 14.27 -8.27 15.76
CA GLN A 251 13.53 -7.81 16.94
C GLN A 251 14.32 -6.82 17.76
N LEU A 252 13.69 -5.71 18.10
CA LEU A 252 14.24 -4.71 19.00
C LEU A 252 14.27 -5.27 20.43
N CYS A 253 15.45 -5.53 20.97
CA CYS A 253 15.67 -6.16 22.27
C CYS A 253 16.40 -5.23 23.24
N ARG A 254 16.01 -5.25 24.51
CA ARG A 254 16.73 -4.58 25.59
C ARG A 254 17.73 -5.55 26.22
N ARG A 255 18.94 -5.08 26.52
CA ARG A 255 19.98 -5.87 27.18
C ARG A 255 19.89 -5.75 28.71
N PHE A 256 20.10 -6.87 29.39
CA PHE A 256 20.13 -6.99 30.84
C PHE A 256 21.38 -7.77 31.25
N ASN A 257 22.15 -7.20 32.18
CA ASN A 257 23.27 -7.90 32.80
C ASN A 257 22.78 -8.50 34.13
N VAL A 258 23.02 -9.79 34.31
CA VAL A 258 22.59 -10.55 35.49
C VAL A 258 23.81 -10.89 36.34
N TYR A 259 23.74 -10.63 37.63
CA TYR A 259 24.80 -10.88 38.61
C TYR A 259 24.26 -11.70 39.77
N LYS A 260 25.06 -12.62 40.30
CA LYS A 260 24.67 -13.39 41.49
C LYS A 260 24.87 -12.55 42.75
N VAL A 261 23.85 -12.46 43.59
CA VAL A 261 23.88 -11.68 44.83
C VAL A 261 25.01 -12.18 45.73
N GLY A 262 25.78 -11.24 46.29
CA GLY A 262 26.90 -11.54 47.19
C GLY A 262 28.17 -12.04 46.50
N THR A 263 28.21 -12.08 45.16
CA THR A 263 29.45 -12.28 44.39
C THR A 263 29.95 -10.94 43.85
N SER A 264 31.27 -10.75 43.82
CA SER A 264 31.86 -9.49 43.33
C SER A 264 32.24 -9.59 41.86
N GLY A 265 31.52 -8.86 40.99
CA GLY A 265 32.00 -8.45 39.68
C GLY A 265 31.72 -9.38 38.49
N ASP A 266 31.48 -10.67 38.73
CA ASP A 266 31.30 -11.64 37.64
C ASP A 266 29.86 -11.63 37.10
N ILE A 267 29.74 -11.47 35.78
CA ILE A 267 28.45 -11.53 35.08
C ILE A 267 28.01 -12.99 35.00
N SER A 268 26.86 -13.30 35.59
CA SER A 268 26.26 -14.64 35.55
C SER A 268 25.52 -14.91 34.23
N GLY A 269 25.09 -13.85 33.55
CA GLY A 269 24.54 -13.94 32.20
C GLY A 269 24.22 -12.57 31.61
N ILE A 270 24.27 -12.50 30.28
CA ILE A 270 23.80 -11.34 29.51
C ILE A 270 22.55 -11.78 28.76
N ILE A 271 21.43 -11.16 29.08
CA ILE A 271 20.11 -11.50 28.54
C ILE A 271 19.63 -10.37 27.64
N PHE A 272 19.05 -10.71 26.50
CA PHE A 272 18.30 -9.79 25.66
C PHE A 272 16.84 -10.18 25.67
N TYR A 273 15.96 -9.22 25.93
CA TYR A 273 14.51 -9.46 25.93
C TYR A 273 13.86 -8.61 24.85
N SER A 274 13.11 -9.23 23.94
CA SER A 274 12.41 -8.54 22.87
C SER A 274 11.38 -7.54 23.42
N GLY A 275 11.17 -6.46 22.66
CA GLY A 275 10.20 -5.42 23.01
C GLY A 275 8.78 -5.94 23.17
N ASP A 276 8.40 -6.97 22.41
CA ASP A 276 7.11 -7.65 22.51
C ASP A 276 7.03 -8.71 23.64
N MET A 277 8.12 -8.89 24.38
CA MET A 277 8.27 -9.85 25.48
C MET A 277 8.04 -11.32 25.09
N GLN A 278 8.18 -11.66 23.80
CA GLN A 278 7.99 -13.03 23.31
C GLN A 278 9.29 -13.84 23.22
N HIS A 279 10.44 -13.16 23.11
CA HIS A 279 11.72 -13.80 22.83
C HIS A 279 12.80 -13.37 23.81
N ILE A 280 13.49 -14.35 24.37
CA ILE A 280 14.62 -14.13 25.28
C ILE A 280 15.84 -14.74 24.62
N TYR A 281 16.92 -13.97 24.54
CA TYR A 281 18.20 -14.44 24.03
C TYR A 281 19.23 -14.36 25.14
N ARG A 282 20.19 -15.28 25.12
CA ARG A 282 21.35 -15.26 26.02
C ARG A 282 22.61 -15.15 25.20
N MET A 283 23.48 -14.23 25.59
CA MET A 283 24.83 -14.16 25.09
C MET A 283 25.76 -14.98 25.98
N ASP A 284 26.71 -15.67 25.37
CA ASP A 284 27.81 -16.27 26.10
C ASP A 284 28.71 -15.16 26.69
N VAL A 285 29.10 -15.31 27.95
CA VAL A 285 29.90 -14.30 28.68
C VAL A 285 31.38 -14.38 28.28
N ASP A 286 31.85 -15.57 27.87
CA ASP A 286 33.20 -15.80 27.40
C ASP A 286 33.35 -15.51 25.89
N ASP A 287 32.25 -15.63 25.13
CA ASP A 287 32.16 -15.28 23.71
C ASP A 287 30.96 -14.37 23.39
N ASN A 288 31.23 -13.07 23.37
CA ASN A 288 30.24 -12.02 23.10
C ASN A 288 29.62 -12.06 21.69
N SER A 289 30.03 -12.99 20.81
CA SER A 289 29.44 -13.18 19.49
C SER A 289 28.34 -14.25 19.46
N ILE A 290 28.29 -15.13 20.46
CA ILE A 290 27.32 -16.23 20.50
C ILE A 290 26.06 -15.76 21.21
N ILE A 291 24.97 -15.63 20.46
CA ILE A 291 23.64 -15.30 20.97
C ILE A 291 22.71 -16.47 20.66
N THR A 292 22.09 -17.04 21.69
CA THR A 292 21.16 -18.17 21.56
C THR A 292 19.78 -17.78 22.06
N GLU A 293 18.75 -18.03 21.26
CA GLU A 293 17.35 -17.90 21.69
C GLU A 293 17.02 -18.98 22.73
N LEU A 294 16.50 -18.56 23.88
CA LEU A 294 16.00 -19.42 24.94
C LEU A 294 14.51 -19.70 24.71
N ARG A 295 14.09 -20.96 24.89
CA ARG A 295 12.71 -21.43 24.71
C ARG A 295 12.07 -21.87 26.02
#